data_AF-A0A803YAH8-F1
#
_entry.id   AF-A0A803YAH8-F1
#
_cell.length_a   1.000
_cell.length_b   1.000
_cell.length_c   1.000
_cell.angle_alpha   90.00
_cell.angle_beta   90.00
_cell.angle_gamma   90.00
#
_symmetry.space_group_name_H-M   'P 1'
#
loop_
_entity.id
_entity.type
_entity.pdbx_description
1 polymer ?
#
loop_
_entity_poly.entity_id
_entity_poly.type
_entity_poly.pdbx_seq_one_letter_code
_entity_poly.pdbx_strand_id
1 'polypeptide(L)'
;RSPRLTPARPAVPTEKGLHPWPHASQSHLSSQFNVADLQKELEKSQSMFPENPSVWVKDLAGCLNYKLQAPKSDPALSQHTHDYPYCLVSKELKNAIRSLLGKSSGVLELFFDHLIYTMLQELDKTPGESLHGYRICIQAVLLERPKIATANLGKYLELLRSHQNRPAKCLTILWALGQAGFTDLAEGLRVWLGVMLPVLGIKALSPYAVSYLDRLLTMHPNLTKGFGMIGPKDFFPLLDFAFMPNNSLSPSLQEQLRRLYPRLKVLALGARPETTLHTYFPSFLSRATPSCPPAMRKELLTSMSQCLSVDPLSFSVWRQLYTKHLSQSSLLLNHLLESWDNGSKKVGALQETVRSFKVTNEELVAKGPGSQQDVAACDTACKLLLQKMKGRGFPWSRLLLILLVFAAGFLIHDIQTHGSLQASTSAHVLRSSGILPAWQHAWHKATHFSLEGYRWLERTLPACCSRAAALLQPTLQPLWAKAAELTLHISKQCSAILSWVGERLPWLLEWLQSRVPEAVLHIAECMRELLLFLLRSCLLPLLEHVAAALQQGWKHCVDACNGEVSWDCVREHLSSFTYSSWIYLQNTTLALKNWALAMISGH
;
A
#
# COMPACT_ATOMS: atom_id res chain seq x y z
N ARG A 1 -0.01 -59.54 15.67
CA ARG A 1 1.12 -59.30 14.74
C ARG A 1 0.56 -58.83 13.41
N SER A 2 1.28 -57.91 12.76
CA SER A 2 1.01 -57.24 11.47
C SER A 2 0.23 -55.92 11.55
N PRO A 3 0.93 -54.76 11.39
CA PRO A 3 0.34 -53.43 11.30
C PRO A 3 -0.03 -53.04 9.87
N ARG A 4 -0.98 -52.11 9.75
CA ARG A 4 -1.53 -51.54 8.52
C ARG A 4 -0.52 -50.65 7.80
N LEU A 5 -0.41 -50.86 6.49
CA LEU A 5 0.26 -49.99 5.52
C LEU A 5 -0.58 -48.73 5.25
N THR A 6 0.03 -47.58 5.46
CA THR A 6 -0.40 -46.26 4.95
C THR A 6 -0.10 -46.14 3.46
N PRO A 7 -1.02 -45.65 2.60
CA PRO A 7 -0.68 -45.28 1.24
C PRO A 7 -0.06 -43.87 1.18
N ALA A 8 0.98 -43.75 0.37
CA ALA A 8 1.84 -42.59 0.18
C ALA A 8 1.11 -41.39 -0.44
N ARG A 9 1.56 -40.18 -0.08
CA ARG A 9 1.20 -38.90 -0.71
C ARG A 9 1.56 -38.91 -2.21
N PRO A 10 0.70 -38.41 -3.11
CA PRO A 10 1.10 -38.18 -4.48
C PRO A 10 2.09 -37.01 -4.54
N ALA A 11 3.22 -37.26 -5.21
CA ALA A 11 4.29 -36.31 -5.45
C ALA A 11 3.82 -35.16 -6.36
N VAL A 12 4.31 -33.97 -6.07
CA VAL A 12 4.22 -32.76 -6.90
C VAL A 12 4.83 -33.08 -8.29
N PRO A 13 4.16 -32.76 -9.42
CA PRO A 13 4.77 -32.92 -10.73
C PRO A 13 5.90 -31.90 -10.84
N THR A 14 7.13 -32.41 -10.90
CA THR A 14 8.31 -31.64 -11.27
C THR A 14 8.17 -31.19 -12.72
N GLU A 15 8.41 -29.91 -12.98
CA GLU A 15 8.60 -29.37 -14.33
C GLU A 15 9.65 -30.21 -15.07
N LYS A 16 9.19 -31.08 -15.95
CA LYS A 16 10.02 -31.76 -16.95
C LYS A 16 9.30 -31.66 -18.28
N GLY A 17 9.88 -30.87 -19.18
CA GLY A 17 9.45 -30.81 -20.58
C GLY A 17 9.47 -29.44 -21.25
N LEU A 18 10.31 -28.48 -20.85
CA LEU A 18 10.82 -27.53 -21.85
C LEU A 18 11.80 -28.31 -22.73
N HIS A 19 11.36 -28.76 -23.90
CA HIS A 19 12.32 -29.07 -24.96
C HIS A 19 12.98 -27.75 -25.37
N PRO A 20 14.31 -27.60 -25.20
CA PRO A 20 15.01 -26.48 -25.80
C PRO A 20 14.92 -26.66 -27.31
N TRP A 21 14.35 -25.68 -28.01
CA TRP A 21 14.57 -25.57 -29.45
C TRP A 21 16.08 -25.46 -29.70
N PRO A 22 16.62 -26.08 -30.76
CA PRO A 22 18.04 -26.06 -31.04
C PRO A 22 18.53 -24.62 -31.21
N HIS A 23 19.64 -24.27 -30.55
CA HIS A 23 20.37 -23.01 -30.69
C HIS A 23 20.63 -22.59 -32.15
N ALA A 24 20.48 -23.50 -33.12
CA ALA A 24 20.56 -23.28 -34.55
C ALA A 24 19.53 -22.30 -35.12
N SER A 25 18.32 -22.15 -34.56
CA SER A 25 17.34 -21.18 -35.08
C SER A 25 17.53 -19.76 -34.53
N GLN A 26 18.10 -19.63 -33.32
CA GLN A 26 18.50 -18.35 -32.73
C GLN A 26 19.69 -17.73 -33.48
N SER A 27 20.65 -18.55 -33.89
CA SER A 27 21.76 -18.10 -34.73
C SER A 27 21.33 -17.70 -36.15
N HIS A 28 20.27 -18.30 -36.70
CA HIS A 28 19.83 -18.01 -38.08
C HIS A 28 19.27 -16.58 -38.29
N LEU A 29 18.49 -16.04 -37.35
CA LEU A 29 17.95 -14.67 -37.44
C LEU A 29 19.03 -13.59 -37.27
N SER A 30 20.04 -13.84 -36.42
CA SER A 30 21.10 -12.87 -36.12
C SER A 30 22.31 -12.95 -37.04
N SER A 31 22.57 -14.10 -37.69
CA SER A 31 23.78 -14.31 -38.51
C SER A 31 23.63 -13.96 -39.99
N GLN A 32 22.41 -13.73 -40.50
CA GLN A 32 22.17 -13.45 -41.93
C GLN A 32 21.76 -12.01 -42.27
N PHE A 33 21.48 -11.15 -41.28
CA PHE A 33 21.00 -9.80 -41.57
C PHE A 33 22.13 -8.77 -41.67
N ASN A 34 22.44 -8.33 -42.89
CA ASN A 34 23.38 -7.22 -43.11
C ASN A 34 22.69 -5.86 -42.86
N VAL A 35 23.04 -5.22 -41.74
CA VAL A 35 22.51 -3.90 -41.35
C VAL A 35 22.89 -2.81 -42.37
N ALA A 36 24.05 -2.92 -43.02
CA ALA A 36 24.47 -1.96 -44.05
C ALA A 36 23.55 -2.01 -45.28
N ASP A 37 23.11 -3.20 -45.69
CA ASP A 37 22.17 -3.33 -46.81
C ASP A 37 20.78 -2.78 -46.47
N LEU A 38 20.35 -2.87 -45.20
CA LEU A 38 19.14 -2.18 -44.76
C LEU A 38 19.31 -0.66 -44.82
N GLN A 39 20.42 -0.14 -44.27
CA GLN A 39 20.70 1.29 -44.28
C GLN A 39 20.72 1.85 -45.71
N LYS A 40 21.35 1.14 -46.65
CA LYS A 40 21.37 1.54 -48.06
C LYS A 40 19.97 1.60 -48.68
N GLU A 41 19.11 0.61 -48.41
CA GLU A 41 17.72 0.65 -48.89
C GLU A 41 16.90 1.77 -48.25
N LEU A 42 17.12 2.05 -46.96
CA LEU A 42 16.45 3.16 -46.27
C LEU A 42 16.93 4.52 -46.77
N GLU A 43 18.24 4.70 -46.99
CA GLU A 43 18.82 5.91 -47.58
C GLU A 43 18.27 6.14 -48.98
N LYS A 44 18.14 5.08 -49.79
CA LYS A 44 17.50 5.14 -51.10
C LYS A 44 16.04 5.59 -51.00
N SER A 45 15.26 5.01 -50.08
CA SER A 45 13.87 5.42 -49.82
C SER A 45 13.79 6.90 -49.40
N GLN A 46 14.67 7.34 -48.50
CA GLN A 46 14.75 8.74 -48.06
C GLN A 46 15.14 9.70 -49.18
N SER A 47 16.07 9.30 -50.05
CA SER A 47 16.48 10.13 -51.18
C SER A 47 15.39 10.25 -52.25
N MET A 48 14.62 9.18 -52.50
CA MET A 48 13.51 9.21 -53.47
C MET A 48 12.28 9.94 -52.92
N PHE A 49 12.06 9.92 -51.60
CA PHE A 49 10.87 10.49 -50.96
C PHE A 49 11.21 11.36 -49.73
N PRO A 50 11.94 12.48 -49.88
CA PRO A 50 12.53 13.24 -48.77
C PRO A 50 11.52 13.90 -47.81
N GLU A 51 10.28 14.11 -48.24
CA GLU A 51 9.22 14.74 -47.43
C GLU A 51 8.10 13.74 -47.05
N ASN A 52 8.34 12.44 -47.22
CA ASN A 52 7.31 11.43 -46.98
C ASN A 52 7.74 10.38 -45.94
N PRO A 53 7.72 10.74 -44.64
CA PRO A 53 8.12 9.84 -43.56
C PRO A 53 7.27 8.57 -43.45
N SER A 54 6.06 8.57 -44.05
CA SER A 54 5.17 7.39 -44.12
C SER A 54 5.76 6.30 -45.02
N VAL A 55 6.39 6.68 -46.14
CA VAL A 55 7.03 5.74 -47.06
C VAL A 55 8.22 5.08 -46.38
N TRP A 56 9.08 5.86 -45.70
CA TRP A 56 10.29 5.32 -45.07
C TRP A 56 10.00 4.21 -44.05
N VAL A 57 9.00 4.42 -43.19
CA VAL A 57 8.66 3.45 -42.15
C VAL A 57 7.98 2.21 -42.72
N LYS A 58 7.21 2.34 -43.81
CA LYS A 58 6.62 1.21 -44.52
C LYS A 58 7.68 0.39 -45.25
N ASP A 59 8.62 1.05 -45.91
CA ASP A 59 9.77 0.40 -46.57
C ASP A 59 10.65 -0.30 -45.54
N LEU A 60 10.87 0.30 -44.37
CA LEU A 60 11.54 -0.36 -43.24
C LEU A 60 10.82 -1.67 -42.88
N ALA A 61 9.51 -1.61 -42.63
CA ALA A 61 8.75 -2.78 -42.21
C ALA A 61 8.75 -3.89 -43.27
N GLY A 62 8.55 -3.52 -44.54
CA GLY A 62 8.58 -4.45 -45.67
C GLY A 62 9.96 -5.08 -45.86
N CYS A 63 11.03 -4.27 -45.81
CA CYS A 63 12.41 -4.76 -45.94
C CYS A 63 12.79 -5.68 -44.78
N LEU A 64 12.45 -5.33 -43.54
CA LEU A 64 12.65 -6.19 -42.39
C LEU A 64 11.87 -7.50 -42.54
N ASN A 65 10.62 -7.46 -42.99
CA ASN A 65 9.81 -8.66 -43.11
C ASN A 65 10.31 -9.59 -44.23
N TYR A 66 10.77 -9.00 -45.34
CA TYR A 66 11.36 -9.73 -46.46
C TYR A 66 12.68 -10.40 -46.07
N LYS A 67 13.57 -9.67 -45.40
CA LYS A 67 14.91 -10.15 -45.02
C LYS A 67 14.92 -11.03 -43.77
N LEU A 68 14.01 -10.82 -42.83
CA LEU A 68 13.87 -11.61 -41.59
C LEU A 68 12.78 -12.67 -41.76
N GLN A 69 13.04 -13.60 -42.67
CA GLN A 69 12.22 -14.80 -42.78
C GLN A 69 12.43 -15.68 -41.55
N ALA A 70 11.34 -16.19 -41.01
CA ALA A 70 11.37 -17.06 -39.86
C ALA A 70 10.28 -18.14 -39.99
N PRO A 71 10.47 -19.30 -39.35
CA PRO A 71 9.49 -20.38 -39.40
C PRO A 71 8.10 -19.91 -38.94
N LYS A 72 7.08 -20.58 -39.46
CA LYS A 72 5.69 -20.35 -39.07
C LYS A 72 5.56 -20.43 -37.55
N SER A 73 5.07 -19.34 -36.96
CA SER A 73 4.95 -19.18 -35.51
C SER A 73 3.48 -18.95 -35.13
N ASP A 74 3.13 -19.25 -33.87
CA ASP A 74 1.81 -18.96 -33.29
C ASP A 74 1.48 -17.45 -33.42
N PRO A 75 0.27 -17.05 -33.86
CA PRO A 75 -0.15 -15.65 -33.95
C PRO A 75 0.10 -14.80 -32.70
N ALA A 76 0.02 -15.40 -31.52
CA ALA A 76 0.26 -14.73 -30.24
C ALA A 76 1.68 -14.89 -29.69
N LEU A 77 2.54 -15.67 -30.36
CA LEU A 77 3.91 -16.00 -29.92
C LEU A 77 3.94 -16.45 -28.45
N SER A 78 2.93 -17.21 -28.04
CA SER A 78 2.66 -17.48 -26.62
C SER A 78 3.77 -18.25 -25.91
N GLN A 79 4.59 -18.98 -26.67
CA GLN A 79 5.73 -19.76 -26.19
C GLN A 79 7.01 -18.93 -25.98
N HIS A 80 7.03 -17.67 -26.40
CA HIS A 80 8.19 -16.79 -26.32
C HIS A 80 8.07 -15.75 -25.20
N THR A 81 9.21 -15.13 -24.89
CA THR A 81 9.25 -13.96 -24.01
C THR A 81 8.52 -12.78 -24.63
N HIS A 82 8.07 -11.84 -23.80
CA HIS A 82 7.23 -10.71 -24.22
C HIS A 82 7.94 -9.77 -25.22
N ASP A 83 9.27 -9.72 -25.17
CA ASP A 83 10.15 -8.90 -26.01
C ASP A 83 10.60 -9.60 -27.30
N TYR A 84 10.19 -10.85 -27.53
CA TYR A 84 10.41 -11.54 -28.80
C TYR A 84 9.44 -11.02 -29.89
N PRO A 85 9.89 -10.85 -31.15
CA PRO A 85 11.24 -11.10 -31.66
C PRO A 85 12.22 -9.93 -31.54
N TYR A 86 11.80 -8.76 -31.08
CA TYR A 86 12.68 -7.58 -30.97
C TYR A 86 13.93 -7.81 -30.10
N CYS A 87 13.88 -8.71 -29.13
CA CYS A 87 15.03 -9.09 -28.31
C CYS A 87 16.18 -9.69 -29.12
N LEU A 88 15.90 -10.38 -30.23
CA LEU A 88 16.90 -11.00 -31.11
C LEU A 88 17.60 -10.00 -32.05
N VAL A 89 17.06 -8.79 -32.16
CA VAL A 89 17.60 -7.75 -33.04
C VAL A 89 18.90 -7.19 -32.46
N SER A 90 19.95 -7.08 -33.28
CA SER A 90 21.24 -6.51 -32.89
C SER A 90 21.12 -5.05 -32.43
N LYS A 91 22.09 -4.58 -31.64
CA LYS A 91 22.07 -3.21 -31.11
C LYS A 91 22.13 -2.17 -32.24
N GLU A 92 22.91 -2.46 -33.27
CA GLU A 92 23.09 -1.63 -34.46
C GLU A 92 21.76 -1.47 -35.20
N LEU A 93 21.03 -2.58 -35.40
CA LEU A 93 19.73 -2.56 -36.06
C LEU A 93 18.66 -1.87 -35.20
N LYS A 94 18.66 -2.08 -33.88
CA LYS A 94 17.77 -1.35 -32.95
C LYS A 94 17.98 0.17 -33.05
N ASN A 95 19.24 0.61 -33.14
CA ASN A 95 19.57 2.03 -33.29
C ASN A 95 19.13 2.60 -34.65
N ALA A 96 19.30 1.84 -35.73
CA ALA A 96 18.82 2.24 -37.06
C ALA A 96 17.29 2.39 -37.09
N ILE A 97 16.56 1.42 -36.53
CA ILE A 97 15.09 1.48 -36.41
C ILE A 97 14.68 2.71 -35.58
N ARG A 98 15.25 2.88 -34.39
CA ARG A 98 14.96 4.03 -33.51
C ARG A 98 15.20 5.37 -34.19
N SER A 99 16.34 5.51 -34.87
CA SER A 99 16.68 6.74 -35.59
C SER A 99 15.63 7.09 -36.64
N LEU A 100 15.18 6.09 -37.41
CA LEU A 100 14.13 6.31 -38.41
C LEU A 100 12.77 6.64 -37.78
N LEU A 101 12.36 5.91 -36.75
CA LEU A 101 11.10 6.18 -36.05
C LEU A 101 11.08 7.58 -35.41
N GLY A 102 12.22 8.04 -34.89
CA GLY A 102 12.39 9.40 -34.37
C GLY A 102 12.17 10.48 -35.44
N LYS A 103 12.72 10.29 -36.65
CA LYS A 103 12.50 11.19 -37.80
C LYS A 103 11.06 11.15 -38.32
N SER A 104 10.35 10.05 -38.12
CA SER A 104 8.98 9.82 -38.61
C SER A 104 7.91 10.00 -37.53
N SER A 105 8.17 10.77 -36.46
CA SER A 105 7.28 10.82 -35.29
C SER A 105 5.83 11.22 -35.58
N GLY A 106 5.61 12.05 -36.61
CA GLY A 106 4.28 12.55 -36.99
C GLY A 106 3.38 11.54 -37.69
N VAL A 107 3.91 10.39 -38.13
CA VAL A 107 3.15 9.37 -38.88
C VAL A 107 3.05 8.03 -38.14
N LEU A 108 3.57 7.93 -36.90
CA LEU A 108 3.69 6.65 -36.20
C LEU A 108 2.35 5.99 -35.86
N GLU A 109 1.28 6.77 -35.62
CA GLU A 109 -0.06 6.22 -35.40
C GLU A 109 -0.61 5.54 -36.66
N LEU A 110 -0.53 6.22 -37.80
CA LEU A 110 -0.93 5.66 -39.10
C LEU A 110 -0.04 4.49 -39.52
N PHE A 111 1.25 4.54 -39.16
CA PHE A 111 2.17 3.44 -39.40
C PHE A 111 1.80 2.22 -38.54
N PHE A 112 1.50 2.41 -37.26
CA PHE A 112 1.05 1.33 -36.37
C PHE A 112 -0.23 0.66 -36.89
N ASP A 113 -1.21 1.45 -37.33
CA ASP A 113 -2.38 0.94 -38.03
C ASP A 113 -1.98 0.10 -39.25
N HIS A 114 -1.15 0.67 -40.12
CA HIS A 114 -0.68 -0.03 -41.31
C HIS A 114 -0.02 -1.38 -40.97
N LEU A 115 0.82 -1.45 -39.94
CA LEU A 115 1.44 -2.71 -39.51
C LEU A 115 0.39 -3.77 -39.14
N ILE A 116 -0.64 -3.39 -38.38
CA ILE A 116 -1.72 -4.32 -38.01
C ILE A 116 -2.48 -4.78 -39.24
N TYR A 117 -2.99 -3.85 -40.07
CA TYR A 117 -3.76 -4.20 -41.26
C TYR A 117 -2.97 -5.06 -42.24
N THR A 118 -1.69 -4.75 -42.45
CA THR A 118 -0.81 -5.53 -43.31
C THR A 118 -0.62 -6.93 -42.76
N MET A 119 -0.31 -7.11 -41.47
CA MET A 119 -0.24 -8.45 -40.88
C MET A 119 -1.55 -9.23 -41.04
N LEU A 120 -2.71 -8.58 -40.91
CA LEU A 120 -4.01 -9.22 -41.10
C LEU A 120 -4.28 -9.61 -42.56
N GLN A 121 -3.75 -8.87 -43.52
CA GLN A 121 -3.81 -9.20 -44.95
C GLN A 121 -2.85 -10.34 -45.29
N GLU A 122 -1.62 -10.31 -44.78
CA GLU A 122 -0.63 -11.38 -44.97
C GLU A 122 -1.11 -12.73 -44.40
N LEU A 123 -1.89 -12.71 -43.31
CA LEU A 123 -2.51 -13.92 -42.76
C LEU A 123 -3.55 -14.58 -43.70
N ASP A 124 -4.08 -13.86 -44.69
CA ASP A 124 -4.97 -14.45 -45.72
C ASP A 124 -4.19 -15.01 -46.91
N LYS A 125 -2.92 -14.61 -47.09
CA LYS A 125 -2.07 -15.11 -48.16
C LYS A 125 -1.54 -16.51 -47.83
N THR A 126 -0.78 -17.09 -48.76
CA THR A 126 -0.20 -18.43 -48.66
C THR A 126 0.37 -18.71 -47.26
N PRO A 127 -0.03 -19.81 -46.60
CA PRO A 127 0.37 -20.09 -45.23
C PRO A 127 1.88 -20.38 -45.16
N GLY A 128 2.69 -19.36 -44.87
CA GLY A 128 4.14 -19.51 -44.80
C GLY A 128 4.96 -18.21 -44.72
N GLU A 129 4.41 -17.04 -45.06
CA GLU A 129 5.16 -15.79 -44.98
C GLU A 129 5.41 -15.33 -43.53
N SER A 130 6.64 -14.89 -43.25
CA SER A 130 7.02 -14.34 -41.96
C SER A 130 6.23 -13.07 -41.66
N LEU A 131 5.89 -12.84 -40.38
CA LEU A 131 5.35 -11.57 -39.89
C LEU A 131 6.36 -10.83 -38.99
N HIS A 132 7.58 -11.34 -38.87
CA HIS A 132 8.53 -10.91 -37.84
C HIS A 132 9.00 -9.46 -38.04
N GLY A 133 9.13 -9.00 -39.28
CA GLY A 133 9.50 -7.60 -39.55
C GLY A 133 8.45 -6.62 -39.04
N TYR A 134 7.17 -6.91 -39.29
CA TYR A 134 6.07 -6.09 -38.78
C TYR A 134 5.99 -6.11 -37.25
N ARG A 135 6.23 -7.28 -36.64
CA ARG A 135 6.27 -7.45 -35.17
C ARG A 135 7.40 -6.67 -34.51
N ILE A 136 8.60 -6.68 -35.12
CA ILE A 136 9.75 -5.87 -34.70
C ILE A 136 9.39 -4.39 -34.71
N CYS A 137 8.76 -3.91 -35.80
CA CYS A 137 8.33 -2.51 -35.89
C CYS A 137 7.29 -2.15 -34.84
N ILE A 138 6.29 -3.01 -34.59
CA ILE A 138 5.28 -2.80 -33.54
C ILE A 138 5.96 -2.67 -32.16
N GLN A 139 6.86 -3.59 -31.82
CA GLN A 139 7.58 -3.56 -30.55
C GLN A 139 8.45 -2.31 -30.43
N ALA A 140 9.16 -1.92 -31.49
CA ALA A 140 9.98 -0.71 -31.49
C ALA A 140 9.14 0.56 -31.30
N VAL A 141 7.99 0.68 -31.98
CA VAL A 141 7.08 1.83 -31.84
C VAL A 141 6.53 1.92 -30.43
N LEU A 142 6.01 0.82 -29.88
CA LEU A 142 5.34 0.81 -28.57
C LEU A 142 6.32 0.80 -27.39
N LEU A 143 7.60 0.46 -27.62
CA LEU A 143 8.66 0.64 -26.63
C LEU A 143 8.87 2.12 -26.31
N GLU A 144 8.75 3.01 -27.30
CA GLU A 144 8.97 4.45 -27.15
C GLU A 144 7.67 5.24 -26.96
N ARG A 145 6.58 4.81 -27.61
CA ARG A 145 5.28 5.51 -27.60
C ARG A 145 4.11 4.54 -27.37
N PRO A 146 3.97 3.98 -26.15
CA PRO A 146 2.92 2.98 -25.85
C PRO A 146 1.50 3.53 -26.04
N LYS A 147 1.29 4.84 -25.87
CA LYS A 147 0.00 5.52 -26.06
C LYS A 147 -0.60 5.37 -27.47
N ILE A 148 0.23 5.08 -28.47
CA ILE A 148 -0.25 4.88 -29.86
C ILE A 148 -1.25 3.72 -29.91
N ALA A 149 -1.02 2.63 -29.16
CA ALA A 149 -1.93 1.48 -29.13
C ALA A 149 -3.29 1.80 -28.48
N THR A 150 -3.34 2.81 -27.60
CA THR A 150 -4.53 3.15 -26.81
C THR A 150 -5.25 4.41 -27.29
N ALA A 151 -4.69 5.13 -28.27
CA ALA A 151 -5.28 6.33 -28.86
C ALA A 151 -6.69 6.10 -29.41
N ASN A 152 -6.96 4.91 -29.99
CA ASN A 152 -8.28 4.54 -30.51
C ASN A 152 -8.61 3.05 -30.29
N LEU A 153 -8.83 2.66 -29.03
CA LEU A 153 -9.21 1.28 -28.69
C LEU A 153 -10.55 0.84 -29.29
N GLY A 154 -11.49 1.77 -29.48
CA GLY A 154 -12.80 1.48 -30.08
C GLY A 154 -12.67 0.92 -31.50
N LYS A 155 -11.86 1.57 -32.34
CA LYS A 155 -11.53 1.11 -33.69
C LYS A 155 -10.96 -0.32 -33.70
N TYR A 156 -10.02 -0.62 -32.81
CA TYR A 156 -9.43 -1.97 -32.79
C TYR A 156 -10.36 -3.03 -32.22
N LEU A 157 -11.24 -2.67 -31.28
CA LEU A 157 -12.29 -3.58 -30.81
C LEU A 157 -13.27 -3.92 -31.93
N GLU A 158 -13.65 -2.95 -32.76
CA GLU A 158 -14.47 -3.18 -33.96
C GLU A 158 -13.75 -4.07 -34.98
N LEU A 159 -12.48 -3.80 -35.26
CA LEU A 159 -11.65 -4.64 -36.13
C LEU A 159 -11.53 -6.09 -35.62
N LEU A 160 -11.41 -6.27 -34.31
CA LEU A 160 -11.41 -7.59 -33.69
C LEU A 160 -12.77 -8.27 -33.89
N ARG A 161 -13.88 -7.58 -33.63
CA ARG A 161 -15.24 -8.10 -33.83
C ARG A 161 -15.49 -8.49 -35.29
N SER A 162 -15.01 -7.73 -36.27
CA SER A 162 -15.13 -8.09 -37.69
C SER A 162 -14.37 -9.37 -38.06
N HIS A 163 -13.43 -9.81 -37.23
CA HIS A 163 -12.64 -11.01 -37.41
C HIS A 163 -12.89 -12.09 -36.35
N GLN A 164 -13.99 -12.01 -35.58
CA GLN A 164 -14.26 -12.91 -34.45
C GLN A 164 -14.24 -14.41 -34.81
N ASN A 165 -14.62 -14.76 -36.05
CA ASN A 165 -14.60 -16.13 -36.58
C ASN A 165 -13.22 -16.59 -37.09
N ARG A 166 -12.19 -15.73 -37.02
CA ARG A 166 -10.81 -16.01 -37.44
C ARG A 166 -9.85 -15.83 -36.24
N PRO A 167 -9.68 -16.84 -35.37
CA PRO A 167 -8.89 -16.71 -34.15
C PRO A 167 -7.46 -16.21 -34.36
N ALA A 168 -6.78 -16.64 -35.43
CA ALA A 168 -5.42 -16.19 -35.72
C ALA A 168 -5.31 -14.67 -35.95
N LYS A 169 -6.29 -14.07 -36.63
CA LYS A 169 -6.37 -12.62 -36.83
C LYS A 169 -6.64 -11.89 -35.51
N CYS A 170 -7.61 -12.37 -34.74
CA CYS A 170 -7.92 -11.82 -33.43
C CYS A 170 -6.70 -11.84 -32.50
N LEU A 171 -6.02 -12.98 -32.40
CA LEU A 171 -4.80 -13.14 -31.60
C LEU A 171 -3.67 -12.20 -32.05
N THR A 172 -3.55 -11.94 -33.35
CA THR A 172 -2.58 -10.99 -33.89
C THR A 172 -2.89 -9.55 -33.47
N ILE A 173 -4.17 -9.14 -33.49
CA ILE A 173 -4.62 -7.84 -32.99
C ILE A 173 -4.34 -7.72 -31.49
N LEU A 174 -4.73 -8.73 -30.70
CA LEU A 174 -4.51 -8.75 -29.26
C LEU A 174 -3.02 -8.67 -28.91
N TRP A 175 -2.18 -9.40 -29.65
CA TRP A 175 -0.73 -9.36 -29.49
C TRP A 175 -0.14 -7.99 -29.81
N ALA A 176 -0.57 -7.37 -30.91
CA ALA A 176 -0.05 -6.07 -31.34
C ALA A 176 -0.35 -4.98 -30.30
N LEU A 177 -1.60 -4.90 -29.84
CA LEU A 177 -2.01 -3.90 -28.85
C LEU A 177 -1.39 -4.19 -27.47
N GLY A 178 -1.28 -5.47 -27.11
CA GLY A 178 -0.74 -5.88 -25.83
C GLY A 178 0.69 -5.39 -25.57
N GLN A 179 1.49 -5.16 -26.61
CA GLN A 179 2.88 -4.70 -26.47
C GLN A 179 3.02 -3.39 -25.68
N ALA A 180 2.03 -2.49 -25.73
CA ALA A 180 2.05 -1.24 -24.98
C ALA A 180 2.10 -1.46 -23.45
N GLY A 181 1.55 -2.58 -22.97
CA GLY A 181 1.53 -2.89 -21.55
C GLY A 181 2.86 -3.32 -20.96
N PHE A 182 3.80 -3.79 -21.77
CA PHE A 182 5.10 -4.26 -21.26
C PHE A 182 6.04 -3.11 -20.89
N THR A 183 5.77 -1.90 -21.37
CA THR A 183 6.49 -0.67 -20.97
C THR A 183 5.69 0.22 -20.02
N ASP A 184 4.37 0.26 -20.17
CA ASP A 184 3.49 1.10 -19.36
C ASP A 184 2.28 0.31 -18.83
N LEU A 185 2.22 0.15 -17.51
CA LEU A 185 1.10 -0.54 -16.84
C LEU A 185 -0.26 0.08 -17.18
N ALA A 186 -0.35 1.40 -17.24
CA ALA A 186 -1.62 2.08 -17.48
C ALA A 186 -2.10 1.81 -18.90
N GLU A 187 -1.21 1.90 -19.90
CA GLU A 187 -1.58 1.57 -21.27
C GLU A 187 -1.95 0.09 -21.42
N GLY A 188 -1.22 -0.82 -20.76
CA GLY A 188 -1.55 -2.24 -20.71
C GLY A 188 -2.92 -2.54 -20.12
N LEU A 189 -3.27 -1.86 -19.01
CA LEU A 189 -4.60 -1.98 -18.40
C LEU A 189 -5.70 -1.41 -19.31
N ARG A 190 -5.45 -0.29 -20.02
CA ARG A 190 -6.43 0.23 -21.00
C ARG A 190 -6.68 -0.76 -22.13
N VAL A 191 -5.63 -1.33 -22.71
CA VAL A 191 -5.76 -2.37 -23.75
C VAL A 191 -6.52 -3.56 -23.21
N TRP A 192 -6.17 -4.03 -22.00
CA TRP A 192 -6.81 -5.20 -21.43
C TRP A 192 -8.30 -4.97 -21.15
N LEU A 193 -8.66 -3.85 -20.52
CA LEU A 193 -10.05 -3.48 -20.23
C LEU A 193 -10.85 -3.19 -21.50
N GLY A 194 -10.26 -2.47 -22.46
CA GLY A 194 -10.95 -2.02 -23.66
C GLY A 194 -11.10 -3.09 -24.76
N VAL A 195 -10.19 -4.07 -24.81
CA VAL A 195 -10.13 -5.04 -25.92
C VAL A 195 -10.11 -6.49 -25.46
N MET A 196 -9.39 -6.83 -24.38
CA MET A 196 -9.24 -8.23 -23.94
C MET A 196 -10.36 -8.71 -23.02
N LEU A 197 -10.87 -7.86 -22.13
CA LEU A 197 -11.98 -8.16 -21.23
C LEU A 197 -13.28 -8.47 -22.00
N PRO A 198 -13.68 -7.70 -23.04
CA PRO A 198 -14.86 -8.02 -23.84
C PRO A 198 -14.83 -9.39 -24.52
N VAL A 199 -13.63 -9.94 -24.78
CA VAL A 199 -13.44 -11.24 -25.46
C VAL A 199 -13.12 -12.36 -24.49
N LEU A 200 -13.13 -12.11 -23.18
CA LEU A 200 -12.84 -13.11 -22.15
C LEU A 200 -13.81 -14.30 -22.20
N GLY A 201 -15.02 -14.08 -22.75
CA GLY A 201 -16.00 -15.15 -22.97
C GLY A 201 -15.80 -15.99 -24.24
N ILE A 202 -14.85 -15.63 -25.10
CA ILE A 202 -14.59 -16.34 -26.36
C ILE A 202 -13.49 -17.38 -26.12
N LYS A 203 -13.84 -18.67 -26.15
CA LYS A 203 -12.93 -19.79 -25.82
C LYS A 203 -11.60 -19.77 -26.57
N ALA A 204 -11.59 -19.32 -27.83
CA ALA A 204 -10.36 -19.25 -28.65
C ALA A 204 -9.42 -18.09 -28.26
N LEU A 205 -9.91 -17.08 -27.55
CA LEU A 205 -9.18 -15.85 -27.21
C LEU A 205 -8.92 -15.70 -25.71
N SER A 206 -9.77 -16.28 -24.87
CA SER A 206 -9.66 -16.21 -23.42
C SER A 206 -8.33 -16.70 -22.84
N PRO A 207 -7.65 -17.75 -23.38
CA PRO A 207 -6.34 -18.14 -22.86
C PRO A 207 -5.30 -17.02 -23.01
N TYR A 208 -5.32 -16.31 -24.14
CA TYR A 208 -4.41 -15.20 -24.39
C TYR A 208 -4.72 -14.01 -23.46
N ALA A 209 -5.99 -13.64 -23.31
CA ALA A 209 -6.41 -12.52 -22.46
C ALA A 209 -6.00 -12.70 -20.99
N VAL A 210 -6.16 -13.92 -20.44
CA VAL A 210 -5.76 -14.23 -19.05
C VAL A 210 -4.23 -14.28 -18.93
N SER A 211 -3.54 -14.94 -19.87
CA SER A 211 -2.07 -15.05 -19.85
C SER A 211 -1.37 -13.71 -20.06
N TYR A 212 -1.99 -12.81 -20.83
CA TYR A 212 -1.51 -11.45 -20.99
C TYR A 212 -1.61 -10.68 -19.67
N LEU A 213 -2.76 -10.74 -18.99
CA LEU A 213 -2.94 -10.07 -17.70
C LEU A 213 -1.92 -10.55 -16.67
N ASP A 214 -1.69 -11.86 -16.60
CA ASP A 214 -0.70 -12.46 -15.70
C ASP A 214 0.71 -11.87 -15.95
N ARG A 215 1.12 -11.84 -17.23
CA ARG A 215 2.41 -11.25 -17.64
C ARG A 215 2.47 -9.74 -17.34
N LEU A 216 1.42 -9.00 -17.64
CA LEU A 216 1.33 -7.56 -17.38
C LEU A 216 1.54 -7.26 -15.89
N LEU A 217 0.81 -7.96 -15.02
CA LEU A 217 0.92 -7.78 -13.59
C LEU A 217 2.30 -8.25 -13.07
N THR A 218 2.85 -9.32 -13.61
CA THR A 218 4.19 -9.81 -13.23
C THR A 218 5.29 -8.81 -13.58
N MET A 219 5.22 -8.19 -14.76
CA MET A 219 6.18 -7.16 -15.20
C MET A 219 6.08 -5.87 -14.39
N HIS A 220 4.89 -5.54 -13.88
CA HIS A 220 4.63 -4.33 -13.10
C HIS A 220 4.27 -4.68 -11.65
N PRO A 221 5.26 -4.94 -10.77
CA PRO A 221 4.99 -5.24 -9.36
C PRO A 221 4.38 -4.04 -8.63
N ASN A 222 4.78 -2.81 -9.00
CA ASN A 222 4.20 -1.59 -8.46
C ASN A 222 2.92 -1.20 -9.24
N LEU A 223 1.78 -1.38 -8.59
CA LEU A 223 0.45 -1.18 -9.18
C LEU A 223 -0.06 0.26 -9.12
N THR A 224 0.68 1.19 -8.49
CA THR A 224 0.21 2.57 -8.23
C THR A 224 -0.22 3.32 -9.49
N LYS A 225 0.50 3.15 -10.61
CA LYS A 225 0.15 3.76 -11.91
C LYS A 225 -1.18 3.26 -12.49
N GLY A 226 -1.67 2.11 -12.02
CA GLY A 226 -2.94 1.52 -12.44
C GLY A 226 -4.12 1.82 -11.52
N PHE A 227 -3.91 2.55 -10.42
CA PHE A 227 -4.97 2.83 -9.45
C PHE A 227 -6.08 3.69 -10.05
N GLY A 228 -7.33 3.30 -9.77
CA GLY A 228 -8.52 3.99 -10.27
C GLY A 228 -8.85 3.71 -11.74
N MET A 229 -8.05 2.90 -12.44
CA MET A 229 -8.33 2.52 -13.83
C MET A 229 -9.41 1.45 -13.95
N ILE A 230 -9.53 0.58 -12.93
CA ILE A 230 -10.57 -0.46 -12.87
C ILE A 230 -11.73 0.05 -12.04
N GLY A 231 -12.73 0.65 -12.71
CA GLY A 231 -13.96 1.10 -12.05
C GLY A 231 -14.88 -0.07 -11.67
N PRO A 232 -15.97 0.19 -10.89
CA PRO A 232 -16.96 -0.83 -10.56
C PRO A 232 -17.51 -1.58 -11.77
N LYS A 233 -17.80 -0.86 -12.86
CA LYS A 233 -18.34 -1.42 -14.11
C LYS A 233 -17.46 -2.52 -14.72
N ASP A 234 -16.14 -2.41 -14.56
CA ASP A 234 -15.17 -3.34 -15.11
C ASP A 234 -14.76 -4.38 -14.06
N PHE A 235 -14.69 -3.99 -12.78
CA PHE A 235 -14.29 -4.86 -11.68
C PHE A 235 -15.26 -6.02 -11.43
N PHE A 236 -16.57 -5.76 -11.43
CA PHE A 236 -17.55 -6.78 -11.08
C PHE A 236 -17.69 -7.91 -12.12
N PRO A 237 -17.64 -7.66 -13.44
CA PRO A 237 -17.49 -8.73 -14.41
C PRO A 237 -16.29 -9.66 -14.13
N LEU A 238 -15.17 -9.12 -13.65
CA LEU A 238 -13.98 -9.92 -13.30
C LEU A 238 -14.22 -10.80 -12.09
N LEU A 239 -14.92 -10.28 -11.08
CA LEU A 239 -15.36 -11.04 -9.93
C LEU A 239 -16.27 -12.19 -10.38
N ASP A 240 -17.24 -11.90 -11.25
CA ASP A 240 -18.19 -12.88 -11.77
C ASP A 240 -17.44 -13.98 -12.56
N PHE A 241 -16.50 -13.62 -13.45
CA PHE A 241 -15.66 -14.60 -14.15
C PHE A 241 -14.76 -15.44 -13.22
N ALA A 242 -14.18 -14.83 -12.18
CA ALA A 242 -13.27 -15.52 -11.27
C ALA A 242 -13.99 -16.51 -10.33
N PHE A 243 -15.23 -16.24 -9.95
CA PHE A 243 -15.89 -16.98 -8.87
C PHE A 243 -17.21 -17.68 -9.26
N MET A 244 -17.95 -17.22 -10.26
CA MET A 244 -19.20 -17.87 -10.65
C MET A 244 -18.94 -19.15 -11.45
N PRO A 245 -19.57 -20.29 -11.10
CA PRO A 245 -19.48 -21.52 -11.88
C PRO A 245 -20.19 -21.37 -13.22
N ASN A 246 -19.91 -22.30 -14.14
CA ASN A 246 -20.59 -22.41 -15.44
C ASN A 246 -20.51 -21.15 -16.33
N ASN A 247 -19.48 -20.33 -16.13
CA ASN A 247 -19.18 -19.27 -17.10
C ASN A 247 -18.42 -19.83 -18.31
N SER A 248 -18.12 -18.98 -19.28
CA SER A 248 -17.50 -19.35 -20.54
C SER A 248 -16.01 -19.72 -20.45
N LEU A 249 -15.35 -19.50 -19.29
CA LEU A 249 -13.96 -19.88 -19.07
C LEU A 249 -13.84 -21.38 -18.75
N SER A 250 -12.74 -22.00 -19.16
CA SER A 250 -12.39 -23.33 -18.67
C SER A 250 -12.05 -23.28 -17.17
N PRO A 251 -12.20 -24.39 -16.44
CA PRO A 251 -11.87 -24.44 -15.01
C PRO A 251 -10.42 -24.02 -14.71
N SER A 252 -9.47 -24.37 -15.59
CA SER A 252 -8.06 -23.99 -15.46
C SER A 252 -7.83 -22.48 -15.60
N LEU A 253 -8.47 -21.84 -16.59
CA LEU A 253 -8.35 -20.39 -16.80
C LEU A 253 -9.08 -19.60 -15.72
N GLN A 254 -10.22 -20.11 -15.25
CA GLN A 254 -10.92 -19.51 -14.12
C GLN A 254 -10.06 -19.52 -12.86
N GLU A 255 -9.37 -20.62 -12.58
CA GLU A 255 -8.44 -20.72 -11.46
C GLU A 255 -7.25 -19.75 -11.61
N GLN A 256 -6.69 -19.61 -12.83
CA GLN A 256 -5.64 -18.62 -13.08
C GLN A 256 -6.14 -17.19 -12.83
N LEU A 257 -7.33 -16.83 -13.34
CA LEU A 257 -7.92 -15.51 -13.10
C LEU A 257 -8.18 -15.27 -11.61
N ARG A 258 -8.61 -16.29 -10.86
CA ARG A 258 -8.81 -16.23 -9.40
C ARG A 258 -7.51 -15.94 -8.64
N ARG A 259 -6.36 -16.44 -9.12
CA ARG A 259 -5.04 -16.10 -8.54
C ARG A 259 -4.63 -14.66 -8.81
N LEU A 260 -5.04 -14.09 -9.96
CA LEU A 260 -4.77 -12.69 -10.32
C LEU A 260 -5.73 -11.71 -9.61
N TYR A 261 -6.92 -12.17 -9.24
CA TYR A 261 -7.98 -11.35 -8.65
C TYR A 261 -7.56 -10.47 -7.46
N PRO A 262 -6.74 -10.92 -6.47
CA PRO A 262 -6.30 -10.06 -5.39
C PRO A 262 -5.56 -8.80 -5.87
N ARG A 263 -4.75 -8.92 -6.92
CA ARG A 263 -4.04 -7.77 -7.52
C ARG A 263 -4.99 -6.86 -8.30
N LEU A 264 -5.99 -7.44 -8.99
CA LEU A 264 -7.06 -6.68 -9.64
C LEU A 264 -7.91 -5.88 -8.64
N LYS A 265 -8.19 -6.47 -7.47
CA LYS A 265 -8.87 -5.80 -6.36
C LYS A 265 -8.05 -4.62 -5.84
N VAL A 266 -6.74 -4.77 -5.67
CA VAL A 266 -5.87 -3.65 -5.28
C VAL A 266 -5.90 -2.52 -6.33
N LEU A 267 -5.86 -2.85 -7.62
CA LEU A 267 -5.97 -1.86 -8.70
C LEU A 267 -7.30 -1.11 -8.70
N ALA A 268 -8.41 -1.82 -8.45
CA ALA A 268 -9.74 -1.23 -8.39
C ALA A 268 -9.93 -0.32 -7.16
N LEU A 269 -9.45 -0.75 -5.99
CA LEU A 269 -9.73 -0.06 -4.72
C LEU A 269 -8.63 0.94 -4.29
N GLY A 270 -7.43 0.85 -4.85
CA GLY A 270 -6.18 1.35 -4.23
C GLY A 270 -5.87 2.84 -4.29
N ALA A 271 -6.63 3.68 -5.01
CA ALA A 271 -6.30 5.11 -5.10
C ALA A 271 -6.59 5.86 -3.80
N ARG A 272 -7.81 5.72 -3.28
CA ARG A 272 -8.36 6.40 -2.09
C ARG A 272 -9.48 5.58 -1.44
N PRO A 273 -9.19 4.35 -0.97
CA PRO A 273 -10.23 3.43 -0.50
C PRO A 273 -11.12 4.02 0.61
N GLU A 274 -10.59 4.95 1.42
CA GLU A 274 -11.31 5.69 2.45
C GLU A 274 -12.45 6.58 1.94
N THR A 275 -12.46 6.92 0.65
CA THR A 275 -13.48 7.80 0.03
C THR A 275 -14.19 7.17 -1.16
N THR A 276 -13.86 5.94 -1.57
CA THR A 276 -14.42 5.32 -2.79
C THR A 276 -15.09 3.98 -2.54
N LEU A 277 -14.81 3.28 -1.43
CA LEU A 277 -15.33 1.93 -1.24
C LEU A 277 -16.86 1.88 -1.14
N HIS A 278 -17.50 2.96 -0.68
CA HIS A 278 -18.96 3.06 -0.68
C HIS A 278 -19.58 2.95 -2.10
N THR A 279 -18.85 3.25 -3.19
CA THR A 279 -19.35 3.09 -4.56
C THR A 279 -19.34 1.63 -5.03
N TYR A 280 -18.50 0.78 -4.42
CA TYR A 280 -18.44 -0.65 -4.72
C TYR A 280 -19.43 -1.45 -3.86
N PHE A 281 -19.72 -0.96 -2.65
CA PHE A 281 -20.60 -1.62 -1.68
C PHE A 281 -21.95 -2.10 -2.27
N PRO A 282 -22.72 -1.30 -3.05
CA PRO A 282 -24.00 -1.73 -3.61
C PRO A 282 -23.88 -2.99 -4.47
N SER A 283 -22.84 -3.05 -5.30
CA SER A 283 -22.63 -4.15 -6.25
C SER A 283 -22.06 -5.40 -5.58
N PHE A 284 -21.32 -5.26 -4.48
CA PHE A 284 -20.97 -6.40 -3.62
C PHE A 284 -22.22 -6.94 -2.91
N LEU A 285 -23.04 -6.06 -2.34
CA LEU A 285 -24.26 -6.44 -1.61
C LEU A 285 -25.26 -7.14 -2.53
N SER A 286 -25.55 -6.58 -3.70
CA SER A 286 -26.51 -7.15 -4.64
C SER A 286 -26.10 -8.54 -5.14
N ARG A 287 -24.80 -8.83 -5.19
CA ARG A 287 -24.24 -10.12 -5.61
C ARG A 287 -24.20 -11.17 -4.51
N ALA A 288 -24.32 -10.81 -3.24
CA ALA A 288 -24.21 -11.74 -2.11
C ALA A 288 -25.49 -12.57 -1.93
N THR A 289 -25.93 -13.29 -2.96
CA THR A 289 -27.14 -14.11 -2.90
C THR A 289 -26.92 -15.38 -2.07
N PRO A 290 -27.98 -15.97 -1.50
CA PRO A 290 -27.89 -17.26 -0.82
C PRO A 290 -27.34 -18.40 -1.69
N SER A 291 -27.55 -18.33 -3.01
CA SER A 291 -27.06 -19.30 -3.99
C SER A 291 -25.58 -19.12 -4.38
N CYS A 292 -24.89 -18.10 -3.86
CA CYS A 292 -23.49 -17.87 -4.19
C CYS A 292 -22.59 -19.06 -3.79
N PRO A 293 -21.61 -19.42 -4.65
CA PRO A 293 -20.57 -20.37 -4.30
C PRO A 293 -19.84 -19.95 -3.01
N PRO A 294 -19.38 -20.90 -2.17
CA PRO A 294 -18.73 -20.57 -0.89
C PRO A 294 -17.54 -19.61 -1.02
N ALA A 295 -16.68 -19.80 -2.04
CA ALA A 295 -15.54 -18.93 -2.30
C ALA A 295 -15.96 -17.49 -2.66
N MET A 296 -16.98 -17.34 -3.50
CA MET A 296 -17.55 -16.03 -3.85
C MET A 296 -18.16 -15.36 -2.63
N ARG A 297 -18.98 -16.09 -1.86
CA ARG A 297 -19.62 -15.57 -0.66
C ARG A 297 -18.59 -15.04 0.33
N LYS A 298 -17.52 -15.80 0.58
CA LYS A 298 -16.41 -15.37 1.44
C LYS A 298 -15.77 -14.07 0.94
N GLU A 299 -15.48 -13.98 -0.36
CA GLU A 299 -14.87 -12.79 -0.97
C GLU A 299 -15.79 -11.56 -0.90
N LEU A 300 -17.09 -11.72 -1.19
CA LEU A 300 -18.08 -10.65 -1.11
C LEU A 300 -18.23 -10.12 0.32
N LEU A 301 -18.39 -11.02 1.30
CA LEU A 301 -18.53 -10.65 2.71
C LEU A 301 -17.28 -9.96 3.26
N THR A 302 -16.09 -10.47 2.92
CA THR A 302 -14.81 -9.86 3.31
C THR A 302 -14.67 -8.47 2.69
N SER A 303 -15.07 -8.29 1.43
CA SER A 303 -15.03 -7.00 0.73
C SER A 303 -16.03 -5.99 1.30
N MET A 304 -17.26 -6.41 1.63
CA MET A 304 -18.24 -5.54 2.29
C MET A 304 -17.78 -5.14 3.69
N SER A 305 -17.21 -6.08 4.46
CA SER A 305 -16.61 -5.78 5.77
C SER A 305 -15.45 -4.77 5.65
N GLN A 306 -14.61 -4.90 4.61
CA GLN A 306 -13.57 -3.92 4.29
C GLN A 306 -14.15 -2.54 3.97
N CYS A 307 -15.22 -2.48 3.17
CA CYS A 307 -15.89 -1.20 2.86
C CYS A 307 -16.36 -0.50 4.14
N LEU A 308 -17.06 -1.20 5.04
CA LEU A 308 -17.52 -0.67 6.32
C LEU A 308 -16.34 -0.27 7.24
N SER A 309 -15.26 -1.07 7.21
CA SER A 309 -14.09 -0.87 8.05
C SER A 309 -13.19 0.27 7.59
N VAL A 310 -13.24 0.66 6.32
CA VAL A 310 -12.35 1.69 5.74
C VAL A 310 -13.10 2.97 5.42
N ASP A 311 -14.21 2.90 4.68
CA ASP A 311 -15.00 4.06 4.23
C ASP A 311 -16.29 4.24 5.06
N PRO A 312 -16.40 5.30 5.88
CA PRO A 312 -17.58 5.56 6.71
C PRO A 312 -18.89 5.71 5.91
N LEU A 313 -18.84 6.19 4.66
CA LEU A 313 -20.03 6.38 3.81
C LEU A 313 -20.67 5.04 3.43
N SER A 314 -19.93 3.93 3.52
CA SER A 314 -20.46 2.59 3.29
C SER A 314 -21.63 2.26 4.22
N PHE A 315 -21.63 2.77 5.48
CA PHE A 315 -22.73 2.57 6.41
C PHE A 315 -24.01 3.31 5.96
N SER A 316 -23.89 4.54 5.45
CA SER A 316 -25.05 5.26 4.89
C SER A 316 -25.62 4.57 3.66
N VAL A 317 -24.76 4.11 2.75
CA VAL A 317 -25.19 3.37 1.55
C VAL A 317 -25.89 2.07 1.95
N TRP A 318 -25.34 1.34 2.92
CA TRP A 318 -25.99 0.13 3.43
C TRP A 318 -27.37 0.41 4.01
N ARG A 319 -27.52 1.50 4.80
CA ARG A 319 -28.82 1.92 5.35
C ARG A 319 -29.87 2.17 4.27
N GLN A 320 -29.49 2.83 3.17
CA GLN A 320 -30.38 3.11 2.05
C GLN A 320 -30.79 1.85 1.28
N LEU A 321 -29.92 0.84 1.24
CA LEU A 321 -30.12 -0.40 0.49
C LEU A 321 -30.79 -1.52 1.30
N TYR A 322 -30.84 -1.38 2.62
CA TYR A 322 -31.21 -2.44 3.54
C TYR A 322 -32.57 -3.10 3.23
N THR A 323 -33.62 -2.29 3.04
CA THR A 323 -34.98 -2.79 2.79
C THR A 323 -35.10 -3.53 1.44
N LYS A 324 -34.25 -3.22 0.47
CA LYS A 324 -34.21 -3.87 -0.85
C LYS A 324 -33.35 -5.13 -0.86
N HIS A 325 -32.47 -5.30 0.13
CA HIS A 325 -31.47 -6.36 0.18
C HIS A 325 -31.42 -7.05 1.55
N LEU A 326 -32.59 -7.43 2.08
CA LEU A 326 -32.71 -8.04 3.41
C LEU A 326 -31.97 -9.38 3.49
N SER A 327 -32.17 -10.28 2.51
CA SER A 327 -31.50 -11.58 2.50
C SER A 327 -29.97 -11.44 2.46
N GLN A 328 -29.45 -10.52 1.63
CA GLN A 328 -28.00 -10.26 1.55
C GLN A 328 -27.46 -9.55 2.80
N SER A 329 -28.24 -8.63 3.38
CA SER A 329 -27.90 -7.94 4.63
C SER A 329 -27.85 -8.92 5.80
N SER A 330 -28.72 -9.93 5.84
CA SER A 330 -28.69 -10.98 6.87
C SER A 330 -27.36 -11.74 6.85
N LEU A 331 -26.82 -12.05 5.66
CA LEU A 331 -25.53 -12.72 5.50
C LEU A 331 -24.38 -11.83 5.99
N LEU A 332 -24.41 -10.54 5.67
CA LEU A 332 -23.42 -9.58 6.12
C LEU A 332 -23.45 -9.39 7.65
N LEU A 333 -24.65 -9.25 8.24
CA LEU A 333 -24.82 -9.12 9.69
C LEU A 333 -24.30 -10.35 10.44
N ASN A 334 -24.62 -11.55 9.95
CA ASN A 334 -24.10 -12.79 10.54
C ASN A 334 -22.57 -12.89 10.40
N HIS A 335 -22.02 -12.51 9.24
CA HIS A 335 -20.57 -12.47 9.06
C HIS A 335 -19.88 -11.50 10.04
N LEU A 336 -20.45 -10.31 10.25
CA LEU A 336 -19.94 -9.34 11.22
C LEU A 336 -20.08 -9.84 12.67
N LEU A 337 -21.12 -10.63 12.96
CA LEU A 337 -21.31 -11.25 14.26
C LEU A 337 -20.26 -12.34 14.53
N GLU A 338 -19.95 -13.17 13.53
CA GLU A 338 -18.93 -14.22 13.59
C GLU A 338 -17.52 -13.63 13.70
N SER A 339 -17.22 -12.59 12.93
CA SER A 339 -15.90 -11.92 12.88
C SER A 339 -15.72 -10.79 13.90
N TRP A 340 -16.61 -10.69 14.90
CA TRP A 340 -16.58 -9.62 15.88
C TRP A 340 -15.36 -9.67 16.80
N ASP A 341 -14.48 -8.67 16.69
CA ASP A 341 -13.33 -8.47 17.57
C ASP A 341 -13.54 -7.28 18.51
N ASN A 342 -13.34 -7.50 19.83
CA ASN A 342 -13.58 -6.51 20.89
C ASN A 342 -12.72 -5.22 20.80
N GLY A 343 -11.73 -5.19 19.90
CA GLY A 343 -10.81 -4.07 19.69
C GLY A 343 -11.19 -3.09 18.58
N SER A 344 -12.31 -3.29 17.86
CA SER A 344 -12.64 -2.47 16.68
C SER A 344 -12.90 -0.98 17.02
N LYS A 345 -12.16 -0.06 16.37
CA LYS A 345 -12.32 1.39 16.54
C LYS A 345 -13.65 1.93 16.00
N LYS A 346 -14.40 1.15 15.21
CA LYS A 346 -15.63 1.58 14.50
C LYS A 346 -16.93 1.03 15.10
N VAL A 347 -16.92 0.62 16.37
CA VAL A 347 -18.12 0.10 17.08
C VAL A 347 -19.29 1.09 17.01
N GLY A 348 -19.04 2.40 17.10
CA GLY A 348 -20.10 3.42 17.10
C GLY A 348 -20.97 3.44 15.84
N ALA A 349 -20.34 3.52 14.66
CA ALA A 349 -21.07 3.60 13.38
C ALA A 349 -21.86 2.31 13.08
N LEU A 350 -21.29 1.14 13.40
CA LEU A 350 -21.99 -0.12 13.27
C LEU A 350 -23.14 -0.22 14.27
N GLN A 351 -22.96 0.22 15.52
CA GLN A 351 -24.01 0.22 16.54
C GLN A 351 -25.20 1.10 16.14
N GLU A 352 -24.94 2.30 15.61
CA GLU A 352 -25.98 3.19 15.09
C GLU A 352 -26.72 2.55 13.91
N THR A 353 -25.98 1.94 12.98
CA THR A 353 -26.56 1.25 11.81
C THR A 353 -27.44 0.06 12.23
N VAL A 354 -26.97 -0.78 13.16
CA VAL A 354 -27.72 -1.93 13.66
C VAL A 354 -28.97 -1.51 14.45
N ARG A 355 -28.90 -0.40 15.21
CA ARG A 355 -30.09 0.19 15.86
C ARG A 355 -31.11 0.67 14.82
N SER A 356 -30.64 1.36 13.78
CA SER A 356 -31.50 1.78 12.66
C SER A 356 -32.20 0.58 12.02
N PHE A 357 -31.47 -0.50 11.74
CA PHE A 357 -32.04 -1.72 11.18
C PHE A 357 -33.07 -2.37 12.09
N LYS A 358 -32.84 -2.37 13.41
CA LYS A 358 -33.82 -2.90 14.38
C LYS A 358 -35.16 -2.16 14.28
N VAL A 359 -35.14 -0.83 14.25
CA VAL A 359 -36.36 -0.01 14.09
C VAL A 359 -37.02 -0.31 12.75
N THR A 360 -36.24 -0.36 11.66
CA THR A 360 -36.78 -0.71 10.33
C THR A 360 -37.39 -2.12 10.30
N ASN A 361 -36.80 -3.09 10.99
CA ASN A 361 -37.34 -4.45 11.06
C ASN A 361 -38.68 -4.50 11.82
N GLU A 362 -38.79 -3.77 12.94
CA GLU A 362 -40.04 -3.64 13.70
C GLU A 362 -41.16 -3.04 12.82
N GLU A 363 -40.85 -2.01 12.04
CA GLU A 363 -41.80 -1.43 11.08
C GLU A 363 -42.18 -2.39 9.94
N LEU A 364 -41.22 -3.15 9.41
CA LEU A 364 -41.47 -4.12 8.33
C LEU A 364 -42.33 -5.28 8.80
N VAL A 365 -42.10 -5.79 10.01
CA VAL A 365 -42.95 -6.84 10.62
C VAL A 365 -44.38 -6.33 10.80
N ALA A 366 -44.57 -5.07 11.19
CA ALA A 366 -45.89 -4.46 11.36
C ALA A 366 -46.66 -4.31 10.04
N LYS A 367 -45.99 -4.24 8.88
CA LYS A 367 -46.59 -4.00 7.55
C LYS A 367 -47.08 -5.27 6.83
N GLY A 368 -46.97 -6.46 7.43
CA GLY A 368 -47.57 -7.71 6.91
C GLY A 368 -46.60 -8.66 6.17
N PRO A 369 -47.11 -9.69 5.46
CA PRO A 369 -46.39 -10.95 5.20
C PRO A 369 -45.25 -10.94 4.16
N GLY A 370 -44.89 -9.79 3.57
CA GLY A 370 -43.76 -9.71 2.66
C GLY A 370 -42.41 -9.86 3.38
N SER A 371 -41.62 -10.89 3.02
CA SER A 371 -40.24 -11.12 3.52
C SER A 371 -40.06 -11.40 5.03
N GLN A 372 -41.07 -11.97 5.71
CA GLN A 372 -40.99 -12.26 7.16
C GLN A 372 -39.74 -13.05 7.57
N GLN A 373 -39.32 -14.04 6.77
CA GLN A 373 -38.15 -14.87 7.09
C GLN A 373 -36.84 -14.08 7.04
N ASP A 374 -36.64 -13.25 6.01
CA ASP A 374 -35.43 -12.44 5.86
C ASP A 374 -35.36 -11.33 6.92
N VAL A 375 -36.51 -10.72 7.25
CA VAL A 375 -36.62 -9.72 8.32
C VAL A 375 -36.31 -10.35 9.67
N ALA A 376 -36.85 -11.54 9.97
CA ALA A 376 -36.58 -12.26 11.22
C ALA A 376 -35.10 -12.65 11.37
N ALA A 377 -34.47 -13.10 10.27
CA ALA A 377 -33.04 -13.40 10.26
C ALA A 377 -32.19 -12.16 10.56
N CYS A 378 -32.51 -11.02 9.94
CA CYS A 378 -31.82 -9.75 10.21
C CYS A 378 -32.05 -9.25 11.64
N ASP A 379 -33.28 -9.31 12.15
CA ASP A 379 -33.61 -8.88 13.51
C ASP A 379 -32.86 -9.70 14.56
N THR A 380 -32.78 -11.02 14.37
CA THR A 380 -32.01 -11.92 15.24
C THR A 380 -30.52 -11.54 15.23
N ALA A 381 -29.93 -11.34 14.05
CA ALA A 381 -28.52 -10.94 13.94
C ALA A 381 -28.25 -9.57 14.59
N CYS A 382 -29.17 -8.61 14.41
CA CYS A 382 -29.07 -7.28 15.04
C CYS A 382 -29.10 -7.35 16.57
N LYS A 383 -30.00 -8.16 17.15
CA LYS A 383 -30.10 -8.37 18.60
C LYS A 383 -28.80 -8.94 19.17
N LEU A 384 -28.25 -9.98 18.54
CA LEU A 384 -27.00 -10.61 18.96
C LEU A 384 -25.79 -9.66 18.84
N LEU A 385 -25.70 -8.89 17.76
CA LEU A 385 -24.64 -7.88 17.58
C LEU A 385 -24.69 -6.81 18.66
N LEU A 386 -25.87 -6.26 18.96
CA LEU A 386 -26.03 -5.27 20.01
C LEU A 386 -25.69 -5.82 21.40
N GLN A 387 -25.97 -7.10 21.66
CA GLN A 387 -25.55 -7.77 22.89
C GLN A 387 -24.02 -7.89 22.98
N LYS A 388 -23.35 -8.35 21.91
CA LYS A 388 -21.87 -8.42 21.87
C LYS A 388 -21.23 -7.05 22.09
N MET A 389 -21.77 -5.99 21.48
CA MET A 389 -21.24 -4.62 21.61
C MET A 389 -21.36 -4.05 23.03
N LYS A 390 -22.34 -4.50 23.81
CA LYS A 390 -22.49 -4.11 25.23
C LYS A 390 -21.41 -4.71 26.14
N GLY A 391 -20.64 -5.70 25.66
CA GLY A 391 -19.58 -6.40 26.41
C GLY A 391 -18.35 -5.56 26.79
N ARG A 392 -18.29 -4.26 26.48
CA ARG A 392 -17.31 -3.34 27.11
C ARG A 392 -17.74 -3.10 28.56
N GLY A 393 -17.34 -4.02 29.44
CA GLY A 393 -17.56 -3.89 30.87
C GLY A 393 -17.01 -2.58 31.43
N PHE A 394 -17.68 -2.07 32.47
CA PHE A 394 -17.24 -0.95 33.28
C PHE A 394 -15.81 -1.18 33.79
N PRO A 395 -14.90 -0.18 33.79
CA PRO A 395 -13.47 -0.39 34.00
C PRO A 395 -13.14 -0.59 35.49
N TRP A 396 -13.58 -1.72 36.05
CA TRP A 396 -13.39 -2.09 37.46
C TRP A 396 -11.93 -2.02 37.90
N SER A 397 -10.97 -2.37 37.03
CA SER A 397 -9.54 -2.27 37.34
C SER A 397 -9.05 -0.84 37.57
N ARG A 398 -9.59 0.13 36.82
CA ARG A 398 -9.25 1.56 37.00
C ARG A 398 -9.86 2.11 38.29
N LEU A 399 -11.08 1.70 38.60
CA LEU A 399 -11.76 2.09 39.85
C LEU A 399 -11.07 1.49 41.08
N LEU A 400 -10.65 0.22 41.01
CA LEU A 400 -9.86 -0.43 42.05
C LEU A 400 -8.51 0.28 42.28
N LEU A 401 -7.82 0.67 41.20
CA LEU A 401 -6.56 1.41 41.28
C LEU A 401 -6.75 2.78 41.95
N ILE A 402 -7.78 3.53 41.56
CA ILE A 402 -8.12 4.82 42.16
C ILE A 402 -8.38 4.64 43.66
N LEU A 403 -9.18 3.64 44.04
CA LEU A 403 -9.49 3.34 45.44
C LEU A 403 -8.24 3.02 46.27
N LEU A 404 -7.30 2.24 45.70
CA LEU A 404 -6.01 1.92 46.31
C LEU A 404 -5.12 3.16 46.52
N VAL A 405 -5.05 4.05 45.54
CA VAL A 405 -4.29 5.31 45.63
C VAL A 405 -4.87 6.22 46.72
N PHE A 406 -6.19 6.33 46.80
CA PHE A 406 -6.85 7.11 47.86
C PHE A 406 -6.61 6.50 49.25
N ALA A 407 -6.69 5.17 49.39
CA ALA A 407 -6.41 4.50 50.66
C ALA A 407 -4.95 4.69 51.10
N ALA A 408 -3.99 4.55 50.17
CA ALA A 408 -2.58 4.81 50.45
C ALA A 408 -2.31 6.27 50.81
N GLY A 409 -2.91 7.22 50.09
CA GLY A 409 -2.81 8.65 50.37
C GLY A 409 -3.38 9.02 51.75
N PHE A 410 -4.51 8.42 52.13
CA PHE A 410 -5.12 8.60 53.45
C PHE A 410 -4.20 8.09 54.56
N LEU A 411 -3.62 6.89 54.39
CA LEU A 411 -2.67 6.31 55.35
C LEU A 411 -1.41 7.19 55.50
N ILE A 412 -0.86 7.68 54.39
CA ILE A 412 0.33 8.55 54.40
C ILE A 412 0.02 9.88 55.11
N HIS A 413 -1.14 10.47 54.82
CA HIS A 413 -1.57 11.71 55.46
C HIS A 413 -1.78 11.53 56.97
N ASP A 414 -2.45 10.45 57.39
CA ASP A 414 -2.73 10.14 58.80
C ASP A 414 -1.44 9.85 59.60
N ILE A 415 -0.44 9.23 58.97
CA ILE A 415 0.88 9.01 59.58
C ILE A 415 1.66 10.33 59.68
N GLN A 416 1.59 11.20 58.67
CA GLN A 416 2.25 12.51 58.69
C GLN A 416 1.63 13.45 59.74
N THR A 417 0.31 13.44 59.93
CA THR A 417 -0.36 14.29 60.91
C THR A 417 -0.12 13.84 62.35
N HIS A 418 0.03 12.54 62.61
CA HIS A 418 0.21 11.99 63.97
C HIS A 418 1.67 11.66 64.32
N GLY A 419 2.62 11.93 63.42
CA GLY A 419 4.06 11.85 63.67
C GLY A 419 4.64 10.44 63.91
N SER A 420 3.80 9.42 64.11
CA SER A 420 4.23 8.02 64.18
C SER A 420 3.11 7.06 63.78
N LEU A 421 3.50 5.91 63.22
CA LEU A 421 2.58 4.81 62.91
C LEU A 421 1.84 4.32 64.16
N GLN A 422 2.42 4.44 65.36
CA GLN A 422 1.80 3.98 66.61
C GLN A 422 0.73 4.94 67.16
N ALA A 423 0.76 6.22 66.76
CA ALA A 423 -0.18 7.26 67.20
C ALA A 423 -1.31 7.55 66.18
N SER A 424 -1.27 6.92 65.00
CA SER A 424 -2.24 7.14 63.92
C SER A 424 -3.59 6.45 64.17
N THR A 425 -4.68 7.08 63.75
CA THR A 425 -6.04 6.52 63.91
C THR A 425 -6.23 5.24 63.08
N SER A 426 -5.60 5.20 61.90
CA SER A 426 -5.55 4.03 61.03
C SER A 426 -4.86 2.82 61.68
N ALA A 427 -3.78 3.00 62.45
CA ALA A 427 -3.14 1.92 63.20
C ALA A 427 -4.00 1.38 64.36
N HIS A 428 -4.82 2.24 64.97
CA HIS A 428 -5.77 1.82 66.00
C HIS A 428 -6.88 0.93 65.41
N VAL A 429 -7.37 1.26 64.21
CA VAL A 429 -8.35 0.46 63.45
C VAL A 429 -7.73 -0.86 62.94
N LEU A 430 -6.47 -0.83 62.49
CA LEU A 430 -5.69 -2.02 62.10
C LEU A 430 -5.40 -2.96 63.28
N ARG A 431 -5.27 -2.42 64.50
CA ARG A 431 -5.19 -3.23 65.74
C ARG A 431 -6.53 -3.85 66.10
N SER A 432 -7.61 -3.08 66.07
CA SER A 432 -8.95 -3.59 66.42
C SER A 432 -9.46 -4.65 65.44
N SER A 433 -8.95 -4.67 64.21
CA SER A 433 -9.29 -5.67 63.18
C SER A 433 -8.43 -6.93 63.22
N GLY A 434 -7.42 -7.02 64.10
CA GLY A 434 -6.55 -8.20 64.22
C GLY A 434 -5.60 -8.46 63.04
N ILE A 435 -5.57 -7.56 62.05
CA ILE A 435 -4.76 -7.68 60.82
C ILE A 435 -3.31 -7.23 61.05
N LEU A 436 -3.04 -6.46 62.12
CA LEU A 436 -1.72 -5.93 62.42
C LEU A 436 -0.56 -6.96 62.41
N PRO A 437 -0.66 -8.15 63.05
CA PRO A 437 0.42 -9.13 63.02
C PRO A 437 0.67 -9.71 61.61
N ALA A 438 -0.39 -9.90 60.81
CA ALA A 438 -0.25 -10.33 59.41
C ALA A 438 0.40 -9.24 58.55
N TRP A 439 0.04 -7.97 58.78
CA TRP A 439 0.65 -6.81 58.14
C TRP A 439 2.12 -6.66 58.52
N GLN A 440 2.48 -6.79 59.80
CA GLN A 440 3.86 -6.76 60.26
C GLN A 440 4.69 -7.90 59.68
N HIS A 441 4.12 -9.10 59.57
CA HIS A 441 4.78 -10.23 58.93
C HIS A 441 4.97 -10.01 57.42
N ALA A 442 3.97 -9.46 56.73
CA ALA A 442 4.08 -9.08 55.32
C ALA A 442 5.10 -7.96 55.11
N TRP A 443 5.15 -6.97 56.00
CA TRP A 443 6.12 -5.88 55.98
C TRP A 443 7.55 -6.36 56.21
N HIS A 444 7.75 -7.30 57.15
CA HIS A 444 9.06 -7.94 57.36
C HIS A 444 9.51 -8.76 56.14
N LYS A 445 8.61 -9.50 55.49
CA LYS A 445 8.94 -10.19 54.23
C LYS A 445 9.25 -9.21 53.10
N ALA A 446 8.43 -8.16 52.95
CA ALA A 446 8.62 -7.14 51.92
C ALA A 446 9.95 -6.40 52.10
N THR A 447 10.28 -6.02 53.34
CA THR A 447 11.57 -5.39 53.67
C THR A 447 12.74 -6.33 53.42
N HIS A 448 12.65 -7.61 53.81
CA HIS A 448 13.68 -8.62 53.51
C HIS A 448 13.93 -8.76 52.01
N PHE A 449 12.88 -8.98 51.21
CA PHE A 449 13.02 -9.10 49.75
C PHE A 449 13.47 -7.81 49.08
N SER A 450 13.04 -6.64 49.59
CA SER A 450 13.51 -5.34 49.06
C SER A 450 15.00 -5.11 49.34
N LEU A 451 15.50 -5.53 50.51
CA LEU A 451 16.91 -5.43 50.88
C LEU A 451 17.76 -6.40 50.06
N GLU A 452 17.25 -7.60 49.80
CA GLU A 452 17.89 -8.59 48.95
C GLU A 452 17.91 -8.16 47.48
N GLY A 453 16.82 -7.55 47.00
CA GLY A 453 16.76 -6.89 45.69
C GLY A 453 17.74 -5.71 45.58
N TYR A 454 17.89 -4.91 46.63
CA TYR A 454 18.88 -3.82 46.69
C TYR A 454 20.32 -4.36 46.61
N ARG A 455 20.66 -5.40 47.39
CA ARG A 455 21.97 -6.06 47.36
C ARG A 455 22.26 -6.72 46.01
N TRP A 456 21.23 -7.27 45.36
CA TRP A 456 21.35 -7.82 44.02
C TRP A 456 21.60 -6.71 42.98
N LEU A 457 20.88 -5.59 43.07
CA LEU A 457 21.10 -4.41 42.23
C LEU A 457 22.53 -3.86 42.43
N GLU A 458 22.98 -3.71 43.66
CA GLU A 458 24.34 -3.28 44.02
C GLU A 458 25.43 -4.13 43.36
N ARG A 459 25.21 -5.45 43.23
CA ARG A 459 26.17 -6.36 42.58
C ARG A 459 26.04 -6.41 41.07
N THR A 460 24.84 -6.30 40.53
CA THR A 460 24.55 -6.62 39.12
C THR A 460 24.59 -5.38 38.23
N LEU A 461 24.18 -4.23 38.75
CA LEU A 461 24.08 -2.99 37.98
C LEU A 461 25.46 -2.46 37.54
N PRO A 462 26.51 -2.42 38.38
CA PRO A 462 27.84 -1.97 37.95
C PRO A 462 28.43 -2.87 36.85
N ALA A 463 28.23 -4.18 36.95
CA ALA A 463 28.67 -5.15 35.95
C ALA A 463 27.90 -5.04 34.62
N CYS A 464 26.62 -4.65 34.69
CA CYS A 464 25.79 -4.42 33.50
C CYS A 464 26.15 -3.09 32.84
N CYS A 465 26.37 -2.02 33.63
CA CYS A 465 26.77 -0.70 33.16
C CYS A 465 28.16 -0.71 32.53
N SER A 466 29.14 -1.40 33.12
CA SER A 466 30.49 -1.52 32.53
C SER A 466 30.48 -2.30 31.22
N ARG A 467 29.66 -3.36 31.12
CA ARG A 467 29.48 -4.14 29.89
C ARG A 467 28.72 -3.37 28.82
N ALA A 468 27.71 -2.58 29.20
CA ALA A 468 26.99 -1.68 28.31
C ALA A 468 27.90 -0.55 27.80
N ALA A 469 28.70 0.07 28.67
CA ALA A 469 29.68 1.08 28.30
C ALA A 469 30.73 0.52 27.33
N ALA A 470 31.26 -0.68 27.58
CA ALA A 470 32.19 -1.36 26.67
C ALA A 470 31.60 -1.68 25.29
N LEU A 471 30.30 -1.99 25.21
CA LEU A 471 29.59 -2.28 23.95
C LEU A 471 29.18 -1.00 23.20
N LEU A 472 28.82 0.07 23.91
CA LEU A 472 28.33 1.32 23.32
C LEU A 472 29.46 2.28 22.92
N GLN A 473 30.59 2.26 23.62
CA GLN A 473 31.75 3.12 23.32
C GLN A 473 32.27 3.03 21.87
N PRO A 474 32.45 1.85 21.26
CA PRO A 474 32.92 1.77 19.87
C PRO A 474 31.88 2.19 18.82
N THR A 475 30.60 2.25 19.17
CA THR A 475 29.52 2.65 18.23
C THR A 475 29.17 4.13 18.34
N LEU A 476 29.28 4.73 19.53
CA LEU A 476 28.98 6.15 19.73
C LEU A 476 30.04 7.10 19.14
N GLN A 477 31.33 6.76 19.24
CA GLN A 477 32.41 7.60 18.70
C GLN A 477 32.26 7.90 17.19
N PRO A 478 32.06 6.90 16.31
CA PRO A 478 31.88 7.16 14.88
C PRO A 478 30.54 7.84 14.55
N LEU A 479 29.48 7.60 15.34
CA LEU A 479 28.20 8.29 15.19
C LEU A 479 28.33 9.79 15.51
N TRP A 480 29.09 10.15 16.54
CA TRP A 480 29.33 11.54 16.92
C TRP A 480 30.17 12.28 15.88
N ALA A 481 31.21 11.62 15.35
CA ALA A 481 32.01 12.17 14.25
C ALA A 481 31.16 12.42 12.99
N LYS A 482 30.29 11.46 12.63
CA LYS A 482 29.36 11.63 11.49
C LYS A 482 28.31 12.71 11.73
N ALA A 483 27.81 12.86 12.96
CA ALA A 483 26.85 13.91 13.29
C ALA A 483 27.50 15.30 13.16
N ALA A 484 28.74 15.47 13.63
CA ALA A 484 29.49 16.72 13.48
C ALA A 484 29.73 17.05 11.99
N GLU A 485 30.09 16.05 11.18
CA GLU A 485 30.32 16.20 9.75
C GLU A 485 29.03 16.54 8.98
N LEU A 486 27.91 15.91 9.35
CA LEU A 486 26.59 16.22 8.80
C LEU A 486 26.16 17.65 9.13
N THR A 487 26.43 18.11 10.36
CA THR A 487 26.11 19.47 10.81
C THR A 487 26.91 20.51 10.01
N LEU A 488 28.19 20.23 9.76
CA LEU A 488 29.06 21.09 8.96
C LEU A 488 28.66 21.10 7.47
N HIS A 489 28.19 19.96 6.94
CA HIS A 489 27.64 19.86 5.59
C HIS A 489 26.33 20.62 5.42
N ILE A 490 25.41 20.48 6.38
CA ILE A 490 24.14 21.21 6.39
C ILE A 490 24.39 22.72 6.51
N SER A 491 25.30 23.14 7.39
CA SER A 491 25.70 24.55 7.53
C SER A 491 26.23 25.13 6.21
N LYS A 492 27.11 24.39 5.50
CA LYS A 492 27.63 24.80 4.18
C LYS A 492 26.56 24.82 3.09
N GLN A 493 25.64 23.86 3.09
CA GLN A 493 24.50 23.84 2.16
C GLN A 493 23.56 25.02 2.42
N CYS A 494 23.24 25.31 3.68
CA CYS A 494 22.42 26.44 4.07
C CYS A 494 23.08 27.78 3.70
N SER A 495 24.39 27.95 3.88
CA SER A 495 25.08 29.18 3.48
C SER A 495 25.10 29.36 1.96
N ALA A 496 25.30 28.28 1.19
CA ALA A 496 25.26 28.31 -0.27
C ALA A 496 23.84 28.60 -0.82
N ILE A 497 22.80 28.06 -0.17
CA ILE A 497 21.41 28.36 -0.53
C ILE A 497 21.08 29.81 -0.16
N LEU A 498 21.52 30.30 1.01
CA LEU A 498 21.30 31.69 1.42
C LEU A 498 22.02 32.68 0.49
N SER A 499 23.23 32.39 0.03
CA SER A 499 23.93 33.23 -0.96
C SER A 499 23.25 33.18 -2.33
N TRP A 500 22.84 31.99 -2.79
CA TRP A 500 22.12 31.84 -4.05
C TRP A 500 20.77 32.58 -4.03
N VAL A 501 20.03 32.50 -2.92
CA VAL A 501 18.80 33.28 -2.73
C VAL A 501 19.12 34.77 -2.70
N GLY A 502 20.15 35.21 -1.96
CA GLY A 502 20.58 36.60 -1.92
C GLY A 502 20.93 37.18 -3.30
N GLU A 503 21.55 36.39 -4.18
CA GLU A 503 21.92 36.79 -5.54
C GLU A 503 20.74 36.77 -6.53
N ARG A 504 19.81 35.82 -6.39
CA ARG A 504 18.69 35.64 -7.33
C ARG A 504 17.45 36.45 -6.98
N LEU A 505 17.29 36.80 -5.70
CA LEU A 505 16.11 37.51 -5.19
C LEU A 505 15.96 38.93 -5.74
N PRO A 506 17.00 39.76 -5.95
CA PRO A 506 16.85 41.11 -6.51
C PRO A 506 16.24 41.10 -7.91
N TRP A 507 16.72 40.20 -8.78
CA TRP A 507 16.17 40.00 -10.12
C TRP A 507 14.71 39.54 -10.08
N LEU A 508 14.38 38.63 -9.16
CA LEU A 508 13.03 38.10 -9.01
C LEU A 508 12.07 39.16 -8.43
N LEU A 509 12.57 40.05 -7.58
CA LEU A 509 11.85 41.19 -7.01
C LEU A 509 11.57 42.27 -8.08
N GLU A 510 12.56 42.60 -8.92
CA GLU A 510 12.39 43.51 -10.07
C GLU A 510 11.40 42.95 -11.10
N TRP A 511 11.48 41.65 -11.38
CA TRP A 511 10.53 40.98 -12.29
C TRP A 511 9.11 40.96 -11.73
N LEU A 512 8.94 40.71 -10.42
CA LEU A 512 7.65 40.73 -9.72
C LEU A 512 7.05 42.14 -9.61
N GLN A 513 7.88 43.16 -9.35
CA GLN A 513 7.47 44.57 -9.33
C GLN A 513 6.89 45.03 -10.68
N SER A 514 7.29 44.41 -11.79
CA SER A 514 6.73 44.72 -13.11
C SER A 514 5.35 44.10 -13.40
N ARG A 515 4.88 43.14 -12.60
CA ARG A 515 3.70 42.31 -12.95
C ARG A 515 2.65 42.10 -11.85
N VAL A 516 2.84 42.59 -10.63
CA VAL A 516 1.94 42.27 -9.51
C VAL A 516 1.65 43.50 -8.63
N PRO A 517 0.38 43.75 -8.21
CA PRO A 517 0.00 44.89 -7.37
C PRO A 517 0.63 44.88 -5.96
N GLU A 518 0.87 46.06 -5.38
CA GLU A 518 1.57 46.32 -4.10
C GLU A 518 1.19 45.40 -2.92
N ALA A 519 -0.07 44.93 -2.86
CA ALA A 519 -0.55 44.08 -1.77
C ALA A 519 0.18 42.73 -1.66
N VAL A 520 0.65 42.17 -2.78
CA VAL A 520 1.36 40.88 -2.80
C VAL A 520 2.82 41.05 -2.38
N LEU A 521 3.44 42.19 -2.69
CA LEU A 521 4.79 42.55 -2.23
C LEU A 521 4.82 42.67 -0.70
N HIS A 522 3.77 43.25 -0.10
CA HIS A 522 3.67 43.39 1.35
C HIS A 522 3.49 42.04 2.08
N ILE A 523 2.76 41.09 1.47
CA ILE A 523 2.62 39.73 2.00
C ILE A 523 3.95 38.97 1.91
N ALA A 524 4.71 39.15 0.83
CA ALA A 524 6.02 38.52 0.66
C ALA A 524 7.05 39.04 1.68
N GLU A 525 7.03 40.35 1.98
CA GLU A 525 7.86 40.96 3.03
C GLU A 525 7.49 40.44 4.42
N CYS A 526 6.19 40.37 4.75
CA CYS A 526 5.71 39.77 5.99
C CYS A 526 6.12 38.30 6.14
N MET A 527 6.03 37.51 5.06
CA MET A 527 6.48 36.12 5.06
C MET A 527 8.00 36.00 5.26
N ARG A 528 8.80 36.92 4.70
CA ARG A 528 10.26 36.97 4.89
C ARG A 528 10.62 37.26 6.36
N GLU A 529 9.98 38.26 6.95
CA GLU A 529 10.16 38.65 8.35
C GLU A 529 9.79 37.47 9.28
N LEU A 530 8.66 36.80 9.01
CA LEU A 530 8.19 35.65 9.80
C LEU A 530 9.16 34.46 9.71
N LEU A 531 9.65 34.12 8.51
CA LEU A 531 10.62 33.03 8.31
C LEU A 531 11.96 33.33 8.98
N LEU A 532 12.46 34.57 8.86
CA LEU A 532 13.69 34.99 9.53
C LEU A 532 13.53 34.98 11.06
N PHE A 533 12.37 35.38 11.57
CA PHE A 533 12.05 35.31 12.99
C PHE A 533 11.98 33.86 13.49
N LEU A 534 11.29 32.96 12.79
CA LEU A 534 11.21 31.55 13.18
C LEU A 534 12.58 30.87 13.16
N LEU A 535 13.43 31.20 12.17
CA LEU A 535 14.76 30.64 12.05
C LEU A 535 15.71 31.17 13.15
N ARG A 536 15.73 32.49 13.37
CA ARG A 536 16.65 33.15 14.33
C ARG A 536 16.18 33.04 15.78
N SER A 537 14.89 33.14 16.04
CA SER A 537 14.34 33.26 17.39
C SER A 537 13.84 31.94 17.97
N CYS A 538 13.53 30.94 17.14
CA CYS A 538 13.05 29.64 17.61
C CYS A 538 14.03 28.50 17.32
N LEU A 539 14.41 28.30 16.05
CA LEU A 539 15.21 27.13 15.65
C LEU A 539 16.66 27.20 16.12
N LEU A 540 17.34 28.33 15.90
CA LEU A 540 18.74 28.51 16.31
C LEU A 540 18.95 28.38 17.83
N PRO A 541 18.15 29.08 18.68
CA PRO A 541 18.31 29.00 20.13
C PRO A 541 17.94 27.61 20.67
N LEU A 542 16.94 26.94 20.09
CA LEU A 542 16.58 25.58 20.47
C LEU A 542 17.73 24.60 20.17
N LEU A 543 18.37 24.73 19.01
CA LEU A 543 19.51 23.89 18.65
C LEU A 543 20.71 24.14 19.57
N GLU A 544 20.99 25.40 19.90
CA GLU A 544 22.05 25.78 20.84
C GLU A 544 21.76 25.26 22.26
N HIS A 545 20.51 25.34 22.73
CA HIS A 545 20.12 24.82 24.04
C HIS A 545 20.21 23.29 24.10
N VAL A 546 19.78 22.59 23.04
CA VAL A 546 19.88 21.12 22.98
C VAL A 546 21.34 20.70 22.90
N ALA A 547 22.18 21.38 22.11
CA ALA A 547 23.60 21.10 22.02
C ALA A 547 24.32 21.38 23.35
N ALA A 548 24.02 22.49 24.01
CA ALA A 548 24.56 22.84 25.32
C ALA A 548 24.11 21.83 26.40
N ALA A 549 22.83 21.45 26.43
CA ALA A 549 22.31 20.47 27.38
C ALA A 549 22.93 19.07 27.17
N LEU A 550 23.13 18.66 25.92
CA LEU A 550 23.80 17.39 25.60
C LEU A 550 25.29 17.43 25.97
N GLN A 551 25.98 18.54 25.69
CA GLN A 551 27.40 18.71 26.02
C GLN A 551 27.63 18.81 27.53
N GLN A 552 26.71 19.48 28.24
CA GLN A 552 26.75 19.61 29.70
C GLN A 552 26.38 18.30 30.38
N GLY A 553 25.36 17.59 29.90
CA GLY A 553 25.02 16.24 30.38
C GLY A 553 26.14 15.23 30.12
N TRP A 554 26.83 15.33 28.98
CA TRP A 554 27.98 14.48 28.67
C TRP A 554 29.19 14.78 29.56
N LYS A 555 29.56 16.07 29.74
CA LYS A 555 30.65 16.46 30.66
C LYS A 555 30.34 16.03 32.10
N HIS A 556 29.10 16.22 32.56
CA HIS A 556 28.71 15.80 33.91
C HIS A 556 28.81 14.27 34.10
N CYS A 557 28.44 13.48 33.09
CA CYS A 557 28.61 12.03 33.13
C CYS A 557 30.09 11.60 33.11
N VAL A 558 30.94 12.28 32.35
CA VAL A 558 32.38 11.95 32.21
C VAL A 558 33.17 12.38 33.44
N ASP A 559 32.93 13.60 33.95
CA ASP A 559 33.62 14.15 35.12
C ASP A 559 33.17 13.47 36.43
N ALA A 560 31.90 13.06 36.54
CA ALA A 560 31.40 12.34 37.72
C ALA A 560 31.89 10.89 37.82
N CYS A 561 32.30 10.28 36.69
CA CYS A 561 32.72 8.88 36.67
C CYS A 561 34.24 8.67 36.73
N ASN A 562 35.10 9.71 36.71
CA ASN A 562 36.56 9.60 36.78
C ASN A 562 37.17 8.41 35.98
N GLY A 563 36.57 8.06 34.84
CA GLY A 563 37.00 6.93 34.00
C GLY A 563 36.60 5.51 34.47
N GLU A 564 36.02 5.31 35.66
CA GLU A 564 35.52 4.02 36.15
C GLU A 564 34.16 4.13 36.87
N VAL A 565 33.12 3.49 36.32
CA VAL A 565 31.74 3.53 36.85
C VAL A 565 31.63 2.74 38.16
N SER A 566 31.87 3.39 39.29
CA SER A 566 31.67 2.82 40.63
C SER A 566 30.19 2.92 41.08
N TRP A 567 29.77 2.03 42.00
CA TRP A 567 28.41 1.99 42.53
C TRP A 567 28.00 3.27 43.26
N ASP A 568 28.95 3.96 43.89
CA ASP A 568 28.68 5.21 44.61
C ASP A 568 28.25 6.34 43.64
N CYS A 569 28.84 6.41 42.44
CA CYS A 569 28.44 7.36 41.40
C CYS A 569 27.00 7.10 40.88
N VAL A 570 26.64 5.83 40.69
CA VAL A 570 25.30 5.43 40.22
C VAL A 570 24.25 5.66 41.29
N ARG A 571 24.58 5.44 42.56
CA ARG A 571 23.72 5.71 43.72
C ARG A 571 23.42 7.20 43.84
N GLU A 572 24.43 8.07 43.73
CA GLU A 572 24.23 9.52 43.77
C GLU A 572 23.35 10.00 42.62
N HIS A 573 23.56 9.51 41.39
CA HIS A 573 22.73 9.88 40.25
C HIS A 573 21.28 9.39 40.37
N LEU A 574 21.05 8.15 40.84
CA LEU A 574 19.71 7.64 41.09
C LEU A 574 19.00 8.42 42.20
N SER A 575 19.72 8.78 43.27
CA SER A 575 19.16 9.60 44.35
C SER A 575 18.83 11.02 43.89
N SER A 576 19.72 11.65 43.12
CA SER A 576 19.53 12.97 42.53
C SER A 576 18.37 12.98 41.54
N PHE A 577 18.28 11.97 40.66
CA PHE A 577 17.19 11.85 39.68
C PHE A 577 15.84 11.57 40.34
N THR A 578 15.79 10.73 41.36
CA THR A 578 14.55 10.47 42.11
C THR A 578 14.12 11.69 42.91
N TYR A 579 15.07 12.41 43.52
CA TYR A 579 14.81 13.65 44.24
C TYR A 579 14.36 14.78 43.29
N SER A 580 15.00 14.94 42.14
CA SER A 580 14.62 15.95 41.13
C SER A 580 13.27 15.62 40.48
N SER A 581 13.00 14.35 40.21
CA SER A 581 11.71 13.89 39.69
C SER A 581 10.60 14.11 40.71
N TRP A 582 10.88 13.87 42.00
CA TRP A 582 9.94 14.14 43.09
C TRP A 582 9.65 15.63 43.23
N ILE A 583 10.67 16.49 43.20
CA ILE A 583 10.52 17.95 43.22
C ILE A 583 9.73 18.42 42.00
N TYR A 584 9.99 17.88 40.80
CA TYR A 584 9.27 18.24 39.59
C TYR A 584 7.78 17.85 39.69
N LEU A 585 7.49 16.66 40.20
CA LEU A 585 6.13 16.15 40.40
C LEU A 585 5.39 16.96 41.49
N GLN A 586 6.10 17.34 42.54
CA GLN A 586 5.60 18.23 43.59
C GLN A 586 5.30 19.64 43.05
N ASN A 587 6.19 20.21 42.23
CA ASN A 587 6.01 21.53 41.63
C ASN A 587 4.88 21.55 40.61
N THR A 588 4.73 20.49 39.80
CA THR A 588 3.61 20.36 38.86
C THR A 588 2.28 20.14 39.57
N THR A 589 2.24 19.35 40.65
CA THR A 589 1.03 19.21 41.47
C THR A 589 0.69 20.50 42.22
N LEU A 590 1.68 21.26 42.69
CA LEU A 590 1.47 22.58 43.29
C LEU A 590 0.96 23.59 42.25
N ALA A 591 1.50 23.59 41.03
CA ALA A 591 1.05 24.43 39.93
C ALA A 591 -0.40 24.10 39.49
N LEU A 592 -0.74 22.80 39.41
CA LEU A 592 -2.11 22.33 39.15
C LEU A 592 -3.07 22.72 40.27
N LYS A 593 -2.65 22.62 41.54
CA LYS A 593 -3.43 23.06 42.69
C LYS A 593 -3.67 24.57 42.67
N ASN A 594 -2.63 25.36 42.38
CA ASN A 594 -2.73 26.82 42.31
C ASN A 594 -3.58 27.27 41.11
N TRP A 595 -3.48 26.60 39.97
CA TRP A 595 -4.34 26.82 38.81
C TRP A 595 -5.81 26.47 39.12
N ALA A 596 -6.05 25.34 39.78
CA ALA A 596 -7.40 24.94 40.20
C ALA A 596 -7.99 25.90 41.24
N LEU A 597 -7.19 26.38 42.20
CA LEU A 597 -7.61 27.40 43.17
C LEU A 597 -7.90 28.75 42.50
N ALA A 598 -7.08 29.17 41.53
CA ALA A 598 -7.32 30.40 40.76
C ALA A 598 -8.58 30.33 39.89
N MET A 599 -8.93 29.15 39.38
CA MET A 599 -10.20 28.90 38.67
C MET A 599 -11.42 28.91 39.61
N ILE A 600 -11.24 28.51 40.88
CA ILE A 600 -12.31 28.47 41.88
C ILE A 600 -12.50 29.84 42.57
N SER A 601 -11.44 30.63 42.74
CA SER A 601 -11.49 32.01 43.27
C SER A 601 -11.75 33.08 42.20
N GLY A 602 -12.01 32.65 40.95
CA GLY A 602 -12.31 33.51 39.81
C GLY A 602 -13.81 33.79 39.60
N HIS A 603 -14.62 33.67 40.66
CA HIS A 603 -15.99 34.17 40.74
C HIS A 603 -16.18 34.96 42.04
#